data_AF-A0A8T4K7V9-F1
#
_entry.id   AF-A0A8T4K7V9-F1
#
_cell.length_a   1.000
_cell.length_b   1.000
_cell.length_c   1.000
_cell.angle_alpha   90.00
_cell.angle_beta   90.00
_cell.angle_gamma   90.00
#
_symmetry.space_group_name_H-M   'P 1'
#
loop_
_entity.id
_entity.type
_entity.pdbx_description
1 polymer ?
#
loop_
_entity_poly.entity_id
_entity_poly.type
_entity_poly.pdbx_seq_one_letter_code
_entity_poly.pdbx_strand_id
1 'polypeptide(L)'
;MKIDDIKIFSCFEAHPPKQEKMESKEQYFRETGCLQSEIILDGAGNLIDGYTSYLLAKAHGLVSVPVRYGRRQIIRASHRRGGKMYAWELPGLLVGRVSVGEKLIVGTSRGLRTVTVAAVEEYAGQEPEPLRMAIRKPRARREAA
;
A
#
# COMPACT_ATOMS: atom_id res chain seq x y z
N MET A 1 2.79 10.62 -17.28
CA MET A 1 1.37 10.61 -16.83
C MET A 1 0.93 12.04 -16.65
N LYS A 2 -0.23 12.47 -17.17
CA LYS A 2 -0.74 13.82 -16.87
C LYS A 2 -1.21 13.87 -15.42
N ILE A 3 -1.01 14.98 -14.74
CA ILE A 3 -1.38 15.09 -13.32
C ILE A 3 -2.90 14.93 -13.13
N ASP A 4 -3.69 15.56 -14.00
CA ASP A 4 -5.15 15.54 -13.90
C ASP A 4 -5.79 14.17 -14.18
N ASP A 5 -5.04 13.26 -14.79
CA ASP A 5 -5.50 11.89 -15.06
C ASP A 5 -5.28 10.96 -13.86
N ILE A 6 -4.53 11.39 -12.83
CA ILE A 6 -4.22 10.57 -11.65
C ILE A 6 -5.42 10.56 -10.72
N LYS A 7 -5.93 9.35 -10.42
CA LYS A 7 -7.05 9.17 -9.50
C LYS A 7 -6.54 9.05 -8.07
N ILE A 8 -7.16 9.77 -7.14
CA ILE A 8 -6.78 9.77 -5.72
C ILE A 8 -7.87 9.05 -4.93
N PHE A 9 -7.50 8.06 -4.12
CA PHE A 9 -8.42 7.46 -3.16
C PHE A 9 -8.74 8.45 -2.04
N SER A 10 -10.00 8.46 -1.58
CA SER A 10 -10.46 9.33 -0.49
C SER A 10 -9.64 9.20 0.79
N CYS A 11 -9.05 8.03 1.05
CA CYS A 11 -8.20 7.81 2.22
C CYS A 11 -6.94 8.69 2.24
N PHE A 12 -6.41 9.11 1.09
CA PHE A 12 -5.29 10.05 1.02
C PHE A 12 -5.70 11.47 1.41
N GLU A 13 -6.87 11.91 0.97
CA GLU A 13 -7.41 13.22 1.32
C GLU A 13 -7.80 13.30 2.79
N ALA A 14 -8.32 12.20 3.35
CA ALA A 14 -8.65 12.09 4.77
C ALA A 14 -7.42 12.11 5.70
N HIS A 15 -6.23 11.78 5.17
CA HIS A 15 -4.98 11.73 5.94
C HIS A 15 -3.89 12.55 5.24
N PRO A 16 -4.02 13.89 5.22
CA PRO A 16 -3.06 14.73 4.54
C PRO A 16 -1.66 14.61 5.17
N PRO A 17 -0.58 14.72 4.38
CA PRO A 17 0.78 14.75 4.91
C PRO A 17 0.96 15.89 5.91
N LYS A 18 1.78 15.65 6.94
CA LYS A 18 2.20 16.71 7.88
C LYS A 18 2.94 17.82 7.14
N GLN A 19 2.77 19.06 7.60
CA GLN A 19 3.42 20.24 7.01
C GLN A 19 4.95 20.10 6.95
N GLU A 20 5.59 19.71 8.04
CA GLU A 20 7.04 19.46 8.09
C GLU A 20 7.52 18.48 7.00
N LYS A 21 6.74 17.42 6.75
CA LYS A 21 7.03 16.46 5.67
C LYS A 21 6.92 17.13 4.29
N MET A 22 5.95 18.01 4.09
CA MET A 22 5.81 18.75 2.84
C MET A 22 6.94 19.76 2.63
N GLU A 23 7.31 20.52 3.66
CA GLU A 23 8.40 21.50 3.62
C GLU A 23 9.74 20.84 3.28
N SER A 24 10.05 19.71 3.91
CA SER A 24 11.25 18.93 3.58
C SER A 24 11.28 18.47 2.11
N LYS A 25 10.13 18.05 1.57
CA LYS A 25 10.01 17.62 0.17
C LYS A 25 10.10 18.79 -0.80
N GLU A 26 9.52 19.94 -0.44
CA GLU A 26 9.59 21.19 -1.20
C GLU A 26 11.03 21.69 -1.28
N GLN A 27 11.77 21.68 -0.17
CA GLN A 27 13.17 22.07 -0.15
C GLN A 27 14.00 21.21 -1.11
N TYR A 28 13.85 19.89 -1.03
CA TYR A 28 14.53 18.98 -1.96
C TYR A 28 14.19 19.28 -3.42
N PHE A 29 12.91 19.56 -3.72
CA PHE A 29 12.47 19.90 -5.07
C PHE A 29 13.10 21.21 -5.56
N ARG A 30 13.19 22.24 -4.71
CA ARG A 30 13.86 23.52 -5.05
C ARG A 30 15.35 23.36 -5.32
N GLU A 31 16.02 22.51 -4.54
CA GLU A 31 17.46 22.29 -4.65
C GLU A 31 17.83 21.46 -5.89
N THR A 32 17.00 20.48 -6.25
CA THR A 32 17.34 19.47 -7.27
C THR A 32 16.52 19.56 -8.55
N GLY A 33 15.39 20.27 -8.54
CA GLY A 33 14.37 20.21 -9.59
C GLY A 33 13.64 18.87 -9.68
N CYS A 34 13.91 17.92 -8.79
CA CYS A 34 13.42 16.55 -8.86
C CYS A 34 12.44 16.23 -7.74
N LEU A 35 11.41 15.43 -8.04
CA LEU A 35 10.54 14.87 -7.01
C LEU A 35 11.31 13.78 -6.23
N GLN A 36 11.41 13.92 -4.90
CA GLN A 36 12.22 13.01 -4.07
C GLN A 36 11.68 11.58 -4.02
N SER A 37 10.39 11.39 -4.28
CA SER A 37 9.76 10.06 -4.21
C SER A 37 8.97 9.80 -5.47
N GLU A 38 9.02 8.56 -5.94
CA GLU A 38 8.30 8.13 -7.13
C GLU A 38 6.79 8.16 -6.88
N ILE A 39 6.03 8.46 -7.93
CA ILE A 39 4.57 8.35 -7.94
C ILE A 39 4.23 6.95 -8.47
N ILE A 40 3.59 6.14 -7.64
CA ILE A 40 3.23 4.76 -7.96
C ILE A 40 1.73 4.68 -8.18
N LEU A 41 1.30 4.17 -9.33
CA LEU A 41 -0.10 3.97 -9.68
C LEU A 41 -0.45 2.49 -9.81
N ASP A 42 -1.71 2.16 -9.61
CA ASP A 42 -2.26 0.86 -10.02
C ASP A 42 -2.59 0.84 -11.52
N GLY A 43 -3.02 -0.33 -12.02
CA GLY A 43 -3.38 -0.50 -13.43
C GLY A 43 -4.60 0.31 -13.89
N ALA A 44 -5.40 0.86 -12.96
CA ALA A 44 -6.56 1.71 -13.24
C ALA A 44 -6.24 3.22 -13.13
N GLY A 45 -4.98 3.56 -12.83
CA GLY A 45 -4.51 4.93 -12.66
C GLY A 45 -4.74 5.52 -11.27
N ASN A 46 -5.09 4.71 -10.27
CA ASN A 46 -5.22 5.17 -8.89
C ASN A 46 -3.86 5.25 -8.21
N LEU A 47 -3.67 6.27 -7.40
CA LEU A 47 -2.47 6.47 -6.61
C LEU A 47 -2.32 5.37 -5.53
N ILE A 48 -1.21 4.62 -5.59
CA ILE A 48 -0.78 3.65 -4.58
C ILE A 48 0.13 4.31 -3.56
N ASP A 49 1.13 5.08 -4.02
CA ASP A 49 2.14 5.75 -3.18
C ASP A 49 2.71 6.97 -3.91
N GLY A 50 3.41 7.84 -3.17
CA GLY A 50 4.00 9.07 -3.71
C GLY A 50 3.09 10.29 -3.58
N TYR A 51 2.11 10.27 -2.67
CA TYR A 51 1.12 11.35 -2.52
C TYR A 51 1.73 12.73 -2.29
N THR A 52 2.80 12.84 -1.49
CA THR A 52 3.51 14.12 -1.31
C THR A 52 4.11 14.63 -2.62
N SER A 53 4.66 13.74 -3.46
CA SER A 53 5.23 14.13 -4.75
C SER A 53 4.13 14.56 -5.73
N TYR A 54 2.97 13.88 -5.72
CA TYR A 54 1.80 14.31 -6.48
C TYR A 54 1.33 15.71 -6.07
N LEU A 55 1.20 15.97 -4.77
CA LEU A 55 0.78 17.28 -4.26
C LEU A 55 1.77 18.39 -4.64
N LEU A 56 3.08 18.13 -4.52
CA LEU A 56 4.10 19.08 -4.96
C LEU A 56 4.02 19.34 -6.46
N ALA A 57 3.90 18.29 -7.26
CA ALA A 57 3.82 18.44 -8.71
C ALA A 57 2.60 19.26 -9.15
N LYS A 58 1.47 19.06 -8.47
CA LYS A 58 0.26 19.86 -8.68
C LYS A 58 0.46 21.31 -8.25
N ALA A 59 1.08 21.56 -7.09
CA ALA A 59 1.32 22.91 -6.57
C ALA A 59 2.26 23.74 -7.47
N HIS A 60 3.24 23.09 -8.10
CA HIS A 60 4.18 23.72 -9.05
C HIS A 60 3.65 23.75 -10.49
N GLY A 61 2.41 23.33 -10.73
CA GLY A 61 1.77 23.41 -12.04
C GLY A 61 2.42 22.52 -13.10
N LEU A 62 3.05 21.40 -12.71
CA LEU A 62 3.59 20.46 -13.68
C LEU A 62 2.47 19.85 -14.51
N VAL A 63 2.66 19.79 -15.83
CA VAL A 63 1.65 19.20 -16.74
C VAL A 63 1.66 17.67 -16.65
N SER A 64 2.83 17.09 -16.43
CA SER A 64 2.99 15.64 -16.37
C SER A 64 4.13 15.24 -15.44
N VAL A 65 4.02 14.01 -14.92
CA VAL A 65 5.00 13.42 -14.00
C VAL A 65 5.40 12.02 -14.48
N PRO A 66 6.65 11.60 -14.20
CA PRO A 66 7.05 10.21 -14.32
C PRO A 66 6.30 9.38 -13.27
N VAL A 67 5.85 8.19 -13.67
CA VAL A 67 5.15 7.25 -12.78
C VAL A 67 5.70 5.85 -12.96
N ARG A 68 5.55 5.04 -11.91
CA ARG A 68 5.72 3.60 -11.97
C ARG A 68 4.39 2.92 -11.72
N TYR A 69 4.17 1.79 -12.37
CA TYR A 69 3.01 0.96 -12.10
C TYR A 69 3.36 -0.11 -11.08
N GLY A 70 2.49 -0.26 -10.09
CA GLY A 70 2.60 -1.23 -9.02
C GLY A 70 1.27 -1.92 -8.77
N ARG A 71 1.28 -2.83 -7.79
CA ARG A 71 0.08 -3.50 -7.32
C ARG A 71 0.01 -3.35 -5.82
N ARG A 72 -1.19 -3.05 -5.32
CA ARG A 72 -1.50 -2.97 -3.91
C ARG A 72 -2.57 -3.99 -3.62
N GLN A 73 -2.21 -5.07 -2.95
CA GLN A 73 -3.13 -6.17 -2.69
C GLN A 73 -3.44 -6.29 -1.21
N ILE A 74 -4.67 -6.72 -0.93
CA ILE A 74 -5.13 -7.03 0.42
C ILE A 74 -5.55 -8.50 0.48
N ILE A 75 -5.53 -9.05 1.68
CA ILE A 75 -6.10 -10.35 1.97
C ILE A 75 -7.27 -10.21 2.93
N ARG A 76 -8.31 -11.01 2.71
CA ARG A 76 -9.30 -11.32 3.74
C ARG A 76 -8.89 -12.63 4.38
N ALA A 77 -8.70 -12.64 5.69
CA ALA A 77 -8.23 -13.82 6.41
C ALA A 77 -8.83 -13.94 7.80
N SER A 78 -8.86 -15.16 8.33
CA SER A 78 -9.36 -15.45 9.67
C SER A 78 -8.34 -16.27 10.48
N HIS A 79 -8.38 -16.12 11.81
CA HIS A 79 -7.53 -16.89 12.72
C HIS A 79 -7.95 -18.36 12.84
N ARG A 80 -9.25 -18.65 12.63
CA ARG A 80 -9.84 -19.98 12.72
C ARG A 80 -10.82 -20.16 11.56
N ARG A 81 -11.00 -21.40 11.10
CA ARG A 81 -11.97 -21.73 10.05
C ARG A 81 -13.38 -21.28 10.50
N GLY A 82 -14.08 -20.52 9.64
CA GLY A 82 -15.40 -19.96 9.95
C GLY A 82 -15.41 -18.82 10.99
N GLY A 83 -14.24 -18.35 11.44
CA GLY A 83 -14.14 -17.23 12.38
C GLY A 83 -14.32 -15.86 11.71
N LYS A 84 -14.28 -14.81 12.53
CA LYS A 84 -14.33 -13.42 12.06
C LYS A 84 -13.25 -13.15 11.01
N MET A 85 -13.66 -12.51 9.93
CA MET A 85 -12.79 -12.08 8.85
C MET A 85 -12.16 -10.72 9.19
N TYR A 86 -10.90 -10.60 8.85
CA TYR A 86 -10.12 -9.38 9.00
C TYR A 86 -9.35 -9.13 7.70
N ALA A 87 -8.94 -7.89 7.49
CA ALA A 87 -8.20 -7.49 6.31
C ALA A 87 -6.77 -7.06 6.67
N TRP A 88 -5.83 -7.45 5.82
CA TRP A 88 -4.44 -6.98 5.89
C TRP A 88 -3.93 -6.65 4.51
N GLU A 89 -3.09 -5.63 4.42
CA GLU A 89 -2.34 -5.33 3.21
C GLU A 89 -1.17 -6.30 3.04
N LEU A 90 -0.91 -6.72 1.81
CA LEU A 90 0.26 -7.54 1.49
C LEU A 90 1.50 -6.65 1.33
N PRO A 91 2.64 -7.02 1.94
CA PRO A 91 3.91 -6.38 1.63
C PRO A 91 4.27 -6.64 0.17
N GLY A 92 4.99 -5.72 -0.47
CA GLY A 92 5.33 -5.82 -1.90
C GLY A 92 5.97 -7.15 -2.31
N LEU A 93 6.75 -7.78 -1.42
CA LEU A 93 7.37 -9.10 -1.66
C LEU A 93 6.38 -10.27 -1.74
N LEU A 94 5.15 -10.11 -1.24
CA LEU A 94 4.09 -11.11 -1.24
C LEU A 94 2.98 -10.83 -2.26
N VAL A 95 2.95 -9.62 -2.84
CA VAL A 95 2.01 -9.26 -3.90
C VAL A 95 2.16 -10.23 -5.08
N GLY A 96 1.05 -10.82 -5.52
CA GLY A 96 0.99 -11.83 -6.58
C GLY A 96 1.53 -13.21 -6.19
N ARG A 97 1.87 -13.43 -4.92
CA ARG A 97 2.49 -14.69 -4.45
C ARG A 97 1.71 -15.39 -3.34
N VAL A 98 0.54 -14.88 -2.99
CA VAL A 98 -0.33 -15.46 -1.95
C VAL A 98 -1.56 -16.04 -2.61
N SER A 99 -1.94 -17.24 -2.17
CA SER A 99 -3.13 -17.94 -2.66
C SER A 99 -4.14 -18.19 -1.54
N VAL A 100 -5.41 -18.38 -1.89
CA VAL A 100 -6.46 -18.78 -0.95
C VAL A 100 -6.09 -20.11 -0.28
N GLY A 101 -6.36 -20.21 1.02
CA GLY A 101 -6.00 -21.36 1.85
C GLY A 101 -4.59 -21.31 2.43
N GLU A 102 -3.72 -20.44 1.94
CA GLU A 102 -2.39 -20.26 2.53
C GLU A 102 -2.46 -19.63 3.93
N LYS A 103 -1.43 -19.92 4.74
CA LYS A 103 -1.27 -19.30 6.05
C LYS A 103 -0.31 -18.12 5.96
N LEU A 104 -0.64 -17.01 6.63
CA LEU A 104 0.26 -15.86 6.80
C LEU A 104 0.45 -15.54 8.28
N ILE A 105 1.62 -14.98 8.60
CA ILE A 105 1.90 -14.36 9.90
C ILE A 105 1.53 -12.89 9.82
N VAL A 106 0.72 -12.44 10.78
CA VAL A 106 0.25 -11.06 10.92
C VAL A 106 0.59 -10.51 12.31
N GLY A 107 0.78 -9.19 12.39
CA GLY A 107 0.88 -8.47 13.65
C GLY A 107 -0.51 -8.10 14.17
N THR A 108 -0.84 -8.51 15.38
CA THR A 108 -2.07 -8.14 16.08
C THR A 108 -1.75 -7.36 17.34
N SER A 109 -2.75 -6.73 17.97
CA SER A 109 -2.59 -6.13 19.31
C SER A 109 -2.15 -7.14 20.37
N ARG A 110 -2.37 -8.45 20.13
CA ARG A 110 -1.96 -9.56 21.01
C ARG A 110 -0.68 -10.25 20.55
N GLY A 111 0.12 -9.56 19.72
CA GLY A 111 1.37 -10.09 19.16
C GLY A 111 1.20 -10.82 17.83
N LEU A 112 2.20 -11.60 17.46
CA LEU A 112 2.23 -12.35 16.21
C LEU A 112 1.22 -13.49 16.22
N ARG A 113 0.44 -13.60 15.13
CA ARG A 113 -0.57 -14.64 14.95
C ARG A 113 -0.52 -15.18 13.52
N THR A 114 -0.99 -16.40 13.37
CA THR A 114 -1.22 -17.01 12.06
C THR A 114 -2.67 -16.81 11.67
N VAL A 115 -2.91 -16.50 10.39
CA VAL A 115 -4.24 -16.43 9.77
C VAL A 115 -4.27 -17.30 8.53
N THR A 116 -5.45 -17.74 8.13
CA THR A 116 -5.68 -18.47 6.87
C THR A 116 -6.36 -17.53 5.87
N VAL A 117 -5.76 -17.40 4.70
CA VAL A 117 -6.25 -16.55 3.62
C VAL A 117 -7.55 -17.12 3.06
N ALA A 118 -8.60 -16.32 3.06
CA ALA A 118 -9.90 -16.64 2.48
C ALA A 118 -10.10 -15.97 1.12
N ALA A 119 -9.54 -14.77 0.92
CA ALA A 119 -9.55 -14.07 -0.36
C ALA A 119 -8.29 -13.22 -0.54
N VAL A 120 -7.92 -12.96 -1.78
CA VAL A 120 -6.87 -12.02 -2.19
C VAL A 120 -7.50 -11.04 -3.18
N GLU A 121 -7.42 -9.76 -2.87
CA GLU A 121 -8.12 -8.68 -3.59
C GLU A 121 -7.11 -7.57 -3.96
N GLU A 122 -7.34 -6.86 -5.07
CA GLU A 122 -6.66 -5.57 -5.30
C GLU A 122 -7.29 -4.52 -4.37
N TYR A 123 -6.47 -3.63 -3.83
CA TYR A 123 -6.93 -2.57 -2.94
C TYR A 123 -7.79 -1.55 -3.72
N ALA A 124 -9.05 -1.41 -3.31
CA ALA A 124 -10.02 -0.53 -3.98
C ALA A 124 -10.21 0.82 -3.27
N GLY A 125 -9.46 1.14 -2.21
CA GLY A 125 -9.61 2.40 -1.48
C GLY A 125 -10.86 2.50 -0.57
N GLN A 126 -11.63 1.42 -0.44
CA GLN A 126 -12.90 1.40 0.30
C GLN A 126 -12.75 1.00 1.77
N GLU A 127 -11.54 0.70 2.23
CA GLU A 127 -11.32 0.25 3.61
C GLU A 127 -11.49 1.43 4.59
N PRO A 128 -12.33 1.26 5.63
CA PRO A 128 -12.70 2.36 6.53
C PRO A 128 -11.56 2.80 7.45
N GLU A 129 -10.61 1.91 7.74
CA GLU A 129 -9.44 2.18 8.57
C GLU A 129 -8.15 1.82 7.82
N PRO A 130 -7.01 2.46 8.15
CA PRO A 130 -5.70 2.05 7.65
C PRO A 130 -5.45 0.57 7.92
N LEU A 131 -5.24 -0.20 6.85
CA LEU A 131 -4.97 -1.62 6.98
C LEU A 131 -3.59 -1.85 7.62
N ARG A 132 -3.55 -2.81 8.54
CA ARG A 132 -2.27 -3.36 9.01
C ARG A 132 -1.66 -4.22 7.92
N MET A 133 -0.34 -4.29 7.90
CA MET A 133 0.38 -5.11 6.93
C MET A 133 0.55 -6.56 7.42
N ALA A 134 0.40 -7.53 6.53
CA ALA A 134 0.84 -8.90 6.75
C ALA A 134 2.38 -8.96 6.78
N ILE A 135 2.96 -9.85 7.57
CA ILE A 135 4.41 -9.86 7.79
C ILE A 135 5.09 -10.78 6.78
N ARG A 136 4.72 -12.06 6.79
CA ARG A 136 5.37 -13.09 5.97
C ARG A 136 4.56 -14.38 5.92
N LYS A 137 4.93 -15.28 5.01
CA LYS A 137 4.54 -16.70 5.11
C LYS A 137 5.25 -17.37 6.30
N PRO A 138 4.60 -18.33 6.99
CA PRO A 138 5.28 -19.20 7.96
C PRO A 138 6.45 -19.93 7.29
N ARG A 139 7.54 -20.16 8.03
CA ARG A 139 8.62 -21.02 7.54
C ARG A 139 8.07 -22.45 7.43
N ALA A 140 8.36 -23.13 6.32
CA ALA A 140 8.17 -24.57 6.24
C ALA A 140 8.98 -25.21 7.38
N ARG A 141 8.37 -26.16 8.11
CA ARG A 141 9.16 -27.05 8.97
C ARG A 141 10.12 -27.79 8.03
N ARG A 142 11.43 -27.67 8.23
CA ARG A 142 12.36 -28.63 7.67
C ARG A 142 12.02 -29.96 8.34
N GLU A 143 11.53 -30.93 7.57
CA GLU A 143 11.51 -32.31 8.02
C GLU A 143 12.97 -32.69 8.28
N ALA A 144 13.27 -33.13 9.50
CA ALA A 144 14.57 -33.71 9.81
C ALA A 144 14.66 -35.02 9.00
N ALA A 145 15.60 -35.07 8.07
CA ALA A 145 15.97 -36.28 7.35
C ALA A 145 16.65 -37.28 8.30
#